data_AF-A0A2J8IMU7-F1
#
_entry.id   AF-A0A2J8IMU7-F1
#
_cell.length_a   1.000
_cell.length_b   1.000
_cell.length_c   1.000
_cell.angle_alpha   90.00
_cell.angle_beta   90.00
_cell.angle_gamma   90.00
#
_symmetry.space_group_name_H-M   'P 1'
#
loop_
_entity.id
_entity.type
_entity.pdbx_description
1 polymer ?
#
loop_
_entity_poly.entity_id
_entity_poly.type
_entity_poly.pdbx_seq_one_letter_code
_entity_poly.pdbx_strand_id
1 'polypeptide(L)'
;DAKAHTSSGVREYELKEALISLPHGLGPLGGSIQSRYMSMSVWTSPRRLVELAGQSLLEDEALAIAALELLPRELFPPLFMAAFDGRHSQTLKAMVQAWPFTCLPLGALMKGQHLDLETFKAVLDGLDVLLAQEVRPRRWKLQVLDLRKNSHQDFWTVWSGNRASLYSFPEPEAAQPMTKKRKVDGLS
;
A
#
# COMPACT_ATOMS: atom_id res chain seq x y z
N ASP A 1 40.21 30.05 -63.44
CA ASP A 1 39.71 31.04 -62.48
C ASP A 1 39.07 30.40 -61.25
N ALA A 2 39.31 31.05 -60.11
CA ALA A 2 38.66 31.07 -58.80
C ALA A 2 37.19 30.58 -58.71
N LYS A 3 36.58 30.18 -57.59
CA LYS A 3 36.90 29.99 -56.15
C LYS A 3 35.63 29.38 -55.49
N ALA A 4 35.85 28.71 -54.36
CA ALA A 4 34.94 28.11 -53.37
C ALA A 4 33.58 28.81 -53.07
N HIS A 5 32.54 28.04 -52.67
CA HIS A 5 32.12 27.87 -51.26
C HIS A 5 30.80 27.06 -51.07
N THR A 6 30.79 26.37 -49.92
CA THR A 6 29.80 25.61 -49.15
C THR A 6 28.44 26.29 -48.84
N SER A 7 27.37 25.50 -48.62
CA SER A 7 26.46 25.47 -47.43
C SER A 7 25.13 24.76 -47.75
N SER A 8 24.83 23.59 -47.16
CA SER A 8 23.94 23.36 -45.99
C SER A 8 22.43 23.43 -46.26
N GLY A 9 21.81 22.25 -46.29
CA GLY A 9 20.75 21.94 -45.33
C GLY A 9 19.30 22.26 -45.70
N VAL A 10 18.49 21.23 -45.45
CA VAL A 10 17.22 21.32 -44.71
C VAL A 10 15.92 21.20 -45.56
N ARG A 11 15.27 20.03 -45.38
CA ARG A 11 13.81 19.78 -45.24
C ARG A 11 12.96 19.33 -46.44
N GLU A 12 13.05 18.02 -46.63
CA GLU A 12 11.93 17.06 -46.63
C GLU A 12 10.72 17.48 -45.75
N TYR A 13 9.75 18.24 -46.29
CA TYR A 13 8.44 18.48 -45.63
C TYR A 13 7.24 18.74 -46.57
N GLU A 14 7.30 18.47 -47.88
CA GLU A 14 6.21 18.99 -48.73
C GLU A 14 5.91 18.18 -49.99
N LEU A 15 5.59 16.88 -49.88
CA LEU A 15 5.02 16.15 -51.03
C LEU A 15 4.09 14.97 -50.68
N LYS A 16 3.24 15.05 -49.63
CA LYS A 16 2.07 14.13 -49.51
C LYS A 16 0.80 14.79 -48.95
N GLU A 17 0.61 16.07 -49.22
CA GLU A 17 -0.73 16.71 -49.25
C GLU A 17 -1.50 16.20 -50.48
N ALA A 18 -1.94 14.95 -50.40
CA ALA A 18 -2.94 14.41 -51.30
C ALA A 18 -3.74 13.36 -50.53
N LEU A 19 -5.06 13.56 -50.53
CA LEU A 19 -6.12 12.63 -50.12
C LEU A 19 -6.72 12.86 -48.72
N ILE A 20 -7.36 14.03 -48.56
CA ILE A 20 -8.57 14.15 -47.75
C ILE A 20 -9.77 13.83 -48.65
N SER A 21 -10.50 12.72 -48.40
CA SER A 21 -11.98 12.63 -48.48
C SER A 21 -12.48 11.24 -48.03
N LEU A 22 -13.34 11.27 -47.01
CA LEU A 22 -14.00 10.19 -46.24
C LEU A 22 -15.09 9.43 -47.06
N PRO A 23 -15.71 8.31 -46.59
CA PRO A 23 -16.55 8.30 -45.39
C PRO A 23 -16.47 7.06 -44.46
N HIS A 24 -16.87 7.35 -43.23
CA HIS A 24 -17.18 6.54 -42.05
C HIS A 24 -17.68 5.09 -42.24
N GLY A 25 -17.24 4.21 -41.33
CA GLY A 25 -18.05 3.08 -40.88
C GLY A 25 -17.27 1.85 -40.43
N LEU A 26 -17.59 1.38 -39.22
CA LEU A 26 -17.30 0.07 -38.62
C LEU A 26 -15.91 -0.11 -37.98
N GLY A 27 -15.96 -0.10 -36.64
CA GLY A 27 -14.80 -0.10 -35.76
C GLY A 27 -13.99 -1.41 -35.74
N PRO A 28 -12.81 -1.39 -35.12
CA PRO A 28 -11.97 -2.57 -35.03
C PRO A 28 -12.55 -3.52 -33.99
N LEU A 29 -12.81 -4.75 -34.45
CA LEU A 29 -12.91 -5.96 -33.62
C LEU A 29 -11.70 -6.00 -32.69
N GLY A 30 -11.90 -5.54 -31.46
CA GLY A 30 -10.94 -5.67 -30.38
C GLY A 30 -10.74 -7.16 -30.11
N GLY A 31 -9.61 -7.68 -30.57
CA GLY A 31 -9.05 -8.93 -30.05
C GLY A 31 -8.84 -8.75 -28.56
N SER A 32 -9.82 -9.17 -27.78
CA SER A 32 -9.69 -9.33 -26.34
C SER A 32 -8.67 -10.44 -26.13
N ILE A 33 -7.39 -10.06 -26.02
CA ILE A 33 -6.41 -10.86 -25.31
C ILE A 33 -6.95 -10.91 -23.88
N GLN A 34 -7.73 -11.95 -23.62
CA GLN A 34 -8.19 -12.31 -22.30
C GLN A 34 -6.95 -12.81 -21.57
N SER A 35 -6.13 -11.84 -21.15
CA SER A 35 -5.03 -12.06 -20.25
C SER A 35 -5.61 -12.81 -19.06
N ARG A 36 -5.11 -14.02 -18.84
CA ARG A 36 -5.46 -14.86 -17.70
C ARG A 36 -4.86 -14.24 -16.43
N TYR A 37 -5.22 -12.99 -16.14
CA TYR A 37 -5.15 -12.50 -14.78
C TYR A 37 -6.21 -13.27 -14.00
N MET A 38 -5.73 -13.97 -12.98
CA MET A 38 -6.52 -14.75 -12.04
C MET A 38 -7.81 -14.00 -11.69
N SER A 39 -8.94 -14.71 -11.80
CA SER A 39 -10.24 -14.21 -11.37
C SER A 39 -10.14 -13.54 -9.99
N MET A 40 -10.50 -12.25 -9.94
CA MET A 40 -10.49 -11.38 -8.76
C MET A 40 -11.51 -11.77 -7.67
N SER A 41 -12.03 -12.99 -7.66
CA SER A 41 -13.08 -13.42 -6.72
C SER A 41 -12.56 -14.22 -5.52
N VAL A 42 -11.29 -14.65 -5.49
CA VAL A 42 -10.75 -15.49 -4.40
C VAL A 42 -9.26 -15.20 -4.17
N TRP A 43 -8.89 -13.97 -3.78
CA TRP A 43 -7.68 -13.81 -2.94
C TRP A 43 -8.05 -14.10 -1.48
N THR A 44 -8.64 -15.28 -1.28
CA THR A 44 -8.69 -15.98 -0.01
C THR A 44 -7.53 -16.96 -0.03
N SER A 45 -6.31 -16.46 -0.21
CA SER A 45 -5.17 -17.16 0.42
C SER A 45 -5.61 -17.43 1.86
N PRO A 46 -5.42 -18.64 2.41
CA PRO A 46 -5.75 -18.88 3.80
C PRO A 46 -4.98 -17.81 4.59
N ARG A 47 -5.67 -16.81 5.16
CA ARG A 47 -5.00 -15.62 5.71
C ARG A 47 -3.96 -16.02 6.76
N ARG A 48 -4.29 -17.09 7.49
CA ARG A 48 -3.41 -17.81 8.41
C ARG A 48 -2.13 -18.34 7.76
N LEU A 49 -2.18 -18.84 6.53
CA LEU A 49 -0.99 -19.28 5.80
C LEU A 49 -0.06 -18.10 5.49
N VAL A 50 -0.60 -16.96 5.05
CA VAL A 50 0.22 -15.77 4.77
C VAL A 50 0.86 -15.24 6.05
N GLU A 51 0.10 -15.21 7.14
CA GLU A 51 0.60 -14.81 8.46
C GLU A 51 1.71 -15.75 8.95
N LEU A 52 1.48 -17.06 8.93
CA LEU A 52 2.46 -18.07 9.36
C LEU A 52 3.70 -18.09 8.45
N ALA A 53 3.52 -17.97 7.14
CA ALA A 53 4.64 -17.88 6.20
C ALA A 53 5.44 -16.60 6.41
N GLY A 54 4.77 -15.48 6.71
CA GLY A 54 5.43 -14.24 7.08
C GLY A 54 6.24 -14.38 8.36
N GLN A 55 5.66 -14.95 9.42
CA GLN A 55 6.35 -15.21 10.67
C GLN A 55 7.56 -16.13 10.49
N SER A 56 7.39 -17.25 9.77
CA SER A 56 8.49 -18.17 9.49
C SER A 56 9.60 -17.54 8.64
N LEU A 57 9.25 -16.69 7.67
CA LEU A 57 10.24 -15.95 6.90
C LEU A 57 11.03 -14.96 7.77
N LEU A 58 10.37 -14.32 8.75
CA LEU A 58 10.97 -13.35 9.65
C LEU A 58 11.87 -13.97 10.73
N GLU A 59 11.84 -15.29 10.93
CA GLU A 59 12.81 -15.99 11.78
C GLU A 59 14.25 -15.80 11.29
N ASP A 60 14.44 -15.57 9.98
CA ASP A 60 15.71 -15.25 9.37
C ASP A 60 15.61 -13.92 8.61
N GLU A 61 16.08 -12.84 9.24
CA GLU A 61 16.03 -11.50 8.65
C GLU A 61 16.84 -11.40 7.33
N ALA A 62 17.92 -12.17 7.17
CA ALA A 62 18.70 -12.15 5.94
C ALA A 62 17.90 -12.76 4.77
N LEU A 63 17.22 -13.88 5.02
CA LEU A 63 16.30 -14.49 4.06
C LEU A 63 15.10 -13.56 3.76
N ALA A 64 14.52 -12.93 4.78
CA ALA A 64 13.43 -11.99 4.62
C ALA A 64 13.82 -10.81 3.71
N ILE A 65 15.00 -10.22 3.93
CA ILE A 65 15.55 -9.13 3.12
C ILE A 65 15.78 -9.58 1.68
N ALA A 66 16.40 -10.75 1.47
CA ALA A 66 16.66 -11.28 0.13
C ALA A 66 15.35 -11.53 -0.65
N ALA A 67 14.28 -11.91 0.05
CA ALA A 67 12.98 -12.18 -0.57
C ALA A 67 12.25 -10.90 -1.05
N LEU A 68 12.57 -9.71 -0.53
CA LEU A 68 11.83 -8.47 -0.83
C LEU A 68 11.82 -8.11 -2.31
N GLU A 69 12.89 -8.43 -3.05
CA GLU A 69 12.96 -8.18 -4.49
C GLU A 69 11.97 -9.02 -5.30
N LEU A 70 11.66 -10.22 -4.82
CA LEU A 70 10.78 -11.18 -5.47
C LEU A 70 9.35 -11.16 -4.92
N LEU A 71 9.18 -10.60 -3.72
CA LEU A 71 7.91 -10.59 -3.02
C LEU A 71 6.85 -9.81 -3.80
N PRO A 72 5.64 -10.35 -4.02
CA PRO A 72 4.51 -9.60 -4.56
C PRO A 72 4.15 -8.40 -3.68
N ARG A 73 3.75 -7.28 -4.29
CA ARG A 73 3.46 -6.03 -3.55
C ARG A 73 2.32 -6.19 -2.53
N GLU A 74 1.41 -7.12 -2.78
CA GLU A 74 0.26 -7.44 -1.94
C GLU A 74 0.67 -8.07 -0.61
N LEU A 75 1.85 -8.71 -0.56
CA LEU A 75 2.38 -9.33 0.65
C LEU A 75 3.26 -8.38 1.49
N PHE A 76 3.62 -7.20 0.96
CA PHE A 76 4.41 -6.22 1.70
C PHE A 76 3.70 -5.72 2.96
N PRO A 77 2.43 -5.25 2.92
CA PRO A 77 1.78 -4.74 4.12
C PRO A 77 1.59 -5.80 5.23
N PRO A 78 1.12 -7.03 4.97
CA PRO A 78 1.01 -8.03 6.03
C PRO A 78 2.38 -8.45 6.58
N LEU A 79 3.41 -8.59 5.74
CA LEU A 79 4.77 -8.88 6.19
C LEU A 79 5.34 -7.74 7.04
N PHE A 80 5.08 -6.48 6.66
CA PHE A 80 5.54 -5.31 7.42
C PHE A 80 4.90 -5.26 8.79
N MET A 81 3.61 -5.55 8.89
CA MET A 81 2.92 -5.61 10.17
C MET A 81 3.48 -6.73 11.05
N ALA A 82 3.73 -7.92 10.49
CA ALA A 82 4.38 -9.01 11.22
C ALA A 82 5.81 -8.65 11.67
N ALA A 83 6.58 -7.97 10.80
CA ALA A 83 7.92 -7.49 11.12
C ALA A 83 7.90 -6.42 12.24
N PHE A 84 6.89 -5.54 12.21
CA PHE A 84 6.66 -4.50 13.20
C PHE A 84 6.28 -5.10 14.56
N ASP A 85 5.32 -6.02 14.58
CA ASP A 85 4.87 -6.70 15.79
C ASP A 85 5.98 -7.57 16.41
N GLY A 86 6.78 -8.22 15.56
CA GLY A 86 7.92 -9.06 15.95
C GLY A 86 9.24 -8.30 16.20
N ARG A 87 9.27 -6.97 16.01
CA ARG A 87 10.45 -6.10 16.20
C ARG A 87 11.66 -6.47 15.34
N HIS A 88 11.42 -6.97 14.12
CA HIS A 88 12.44 -7.36 13.14
C HIS A 88 13.05 -6.13 12.46
N SER A 89 13.97 -5.48 13.17
CA SER A 89 14.43 -4.12 12.84
C SER A 89 15.19 -4.04 11.52
N GLN A 90 16.04 -5.00 11.17
CA GLN A 90 16.78 -4.93 9.90
C GLN A 90 15.83 -5.15 8.71
N THR A 91 14.87 -6.06 8.87
CA THR A 91 13.83 -6.34 7.90
C THR A 91 12.95 -5.10 7.69
N LEU A 92 12.49 -4.44 8.77
CA LEU A 92 11.72 -3.20 8.67
C LEU A 92 12.49 -2.12 7.90
N LYS A 93 13.76 -1.91 8.26
CA LYS A 93 14.63 -0.96 7.57
C LYS A 93 14.70 -1.24 6.06
N ALA A 94 14.87 -2.50 5.67
CA ALA A 94 14.91 -2.90 4.26
C ALA A 94 13.54 -2.78 3.57
N MET A 95 12.45 -3.14 4.26
CA MET A 95 11.09 -3.02 3.74
C MET A 95 10.68 -1.57 3.46
N VAL A 96 11.13 -0.62 4.29
CA VAL A 96 10.91 0.82 4.07
C VAL A 96 11.61 1.29 2.79
N GLN A 97 12.85 0.86 2.56
CA GLN A 97 13.58 1.14 1.33
C GLN A 97 12.89 0.51 0.11
N ALA A 98 12.42 -0.73 0.27
CA ALA A 98 11.78 -1.51 -0.77
C ALA A 98 10.27 -1.28 -0.91
N TRP A 99 9.72 -0.26 -0.24
CA TRP A 99 8.28 -0.14 -0.08
C TRP A 99 7.57 0.15 -1.43
N PRO A 100 6.59 -0.67 -1.84
CA PRO A 100 6.02 -0.60 -3.19
C PRO A 100 4.85 0.38 -3.33
N PHE A 101 4.53 1.14 -2.29
CA PHE A 101 3.47 2.15 -2.27
C PHE A 101 4.03 3.55 -2.05
N THR A 102 3.26 4.57 -2.40
CA THR A 102 3.68 5.97 -2.24
C THR A 102 3.62 6.46 -0.80
N CYS A 103 2.76 5.85 0.01
CA CYS A 103 2.56 6.21 1.41
C CYS A 103 2.79 4.98 2.30
N LEU A 104 3.50 5.19 3.41
CA LEU A 104 3.60 4.26 4.53
C LEU A 104 2.85 4.87 5.74
N PRO A 105 1.62 4.41 6.04
CA PRO A 105 0.82 4.94 7.14
C PRO A 105 1.21 4.34 8.50
N LEU A 106 2.43 4.61 8.96
CA LEU A 106 2.99 4.10 10.22
C LEU A 106 2.19 4.55 11.45
N GLY A 107 1.68 5.79 11.44
CA GLY A 107 0.90 6.34 12.56
C GLY A 107 -0.31 5.50 12.93
N ALA A 108 -0.96 4.88 11.94
CA ALA A 108 -2.11 4.01 12.17
C ALA A 108 -1.74 2.73 12.96
N LEU A 109 -0.52 2.20 12.80
CA LEU A 109 0.00 1.07 13.57
C LEU A 109 0.32 1.47 15.02
N MET A 110 0.82 2.69 15.22
CA MET A 110 1.17 3.23 16.54
C MET A 110 -0.04 3.43 17.48
N LYS A 111 -1.27 3.34 16.96
CA LYS A 111 -2.49 3.49 17.79
C LYS A 111 -2.78 2.24 18.63
N GLY A 112 -2.38 1.06 18.16
CA GLY A 112 -2.68 -0.23 18.81
C GLY A 112 -1.53 -0.83 19.62
N GLN A 113 -0.33 -0.26 19.53
CA GLN A 113 0.88 -0.84 20.10
C GLN A 113 1.74 0.23 20.76
N HIS A 114 2.46 -0.16 21.82
CA HIS A 114 3.51 0.69 22.36
C HIS A 114 4.66 0.70 21.35
N LEU A 115 4.80 1.81 20.61
CA LEU A 115 5.87 1.95 19.62
C LEU A 115 7.21 1.74 20.31
N ASP A 116 7.88 0.67 19.92
CA ASP A 116 9.23 0.39 20.36
C ASP A 116 10.20 1.36 19.67
N LEU A 117 11.12 1.94 20.44
CA LEU A 117 12.01 2.98 19.94
C LEU A 117 12.96 2.44 18.86
N GLU A 118 13.43 1.20 19.00
CA GLU A 118 14.31 0.56 18.01
C GLU A 118 13.56 0.31 16.70
N THR A 119 12.31 -0.14 16.80
CA THR A 119 11.42 -0.34 15.64
C THR A 119 11.17 0.97 14.89
N PHE A 120 10.90 2.06 15.63
CA PHE A 120 10.73 3.38 15.01
C PHE A 120 12.01 3.89 14.36
N LYS A 121 13.14 3.74 15.05
CA LYS A 121 14.46 4.11 14.55
C LYS A 121 14.81 3.35 13.28
N ALA A 122 14.53 2.04 13.22
CA ALA A 122 14.74 1.24 12.02
C ALA A 122 13.97 1.78 10.80
N VAL A 123 12.74 2.26 11.01
CA VAL A 123 11.97 2.89 9.94
C VAL A 123 12.60 4.20 9.47
N LEU A 124 13.06 5.04 10.38
CA LEU A 124 13.76 6.29 10.04
C LEU A 124 15.10 6.00 9.34
N ASP A 125 15.90 5.07 9.84
CA ASP A 125 17.14 4.63 9.21
C ASP A 125 16.90 4.09 7.79
N GLY A 126 15.75 3.43 7.55
CA GLY A 126 15.35 2.96 6.23
C GLY A 126 15.01 4.10 5.28
N LEU A 127 14.36 5.14 5.78
CA LEU A 127 14.11 6.36 5.01
C LEU A 127 15.39 7.11 4.67
N ASP A 128 16.32 7.25 5.62
CA ASP A 128 17.58 7.93 5.38
C ASP A 128 18.38 7.24 4.27
N VAL A 129 18.43 5.90 4.28
CA VAL A 129 19.05 5.12 3.21
C VAL A 129 18.32 5.29 1.88
N LEU A 130 16.98 5.26 1.89
CA LEU A 130 16.17 5.47 0.69
C LEU A 130 16.39 6.86 0.06
N LEU A 131 16.56 7.88 0.89
CA LEU A 131 16.84 9.25 0.46
C LEU A 131 18.25 9.40 -0.10
N ALA A 132 19.23 8.68 0.47
CA ALA A 132 20.60 8.64 -0.03
C ALA A 132 20.77 7.79 -1.32
N GLN A 133 19.77 6.99 -1.69
CA GLN A 133 19.87 6.06 -2.81
C GLN A 133 19.66 6.77 -4.17
N GLU A 134 20.73 6.80 -4.97
CA GLU A 134 20.74 7.42 -6.32
C GLU A 134 19.94 6.60 -7.36
N VAL A 135 19.97 5.28 -7.25
CA VAL A 135 19.31 4.36 -8.20
C VAL A 135 18.31 3.50 -7.46
N ARG A 136 17.03 3.68 -7.79
CA ARG A 136 15.93 2.92 -7.19
C ARG A 136 15.27 1.99 -8.21
N PRO A 137 14.97 0.73 -7.83
CA PRO A 137 14.07 -0.11 -8.59
C PRO A 137 12.73 0.57 -8.87
N ARG A 138 12.21 0.46 -10.10
CA ARG A 138 10.96 1.11 -10.53
C ARG A 138 9.73 0.75 -9.70
N ARG A 139 9.79 -0.39 -9.00
CA ARG A 139 8.70 -0.88 -8.16
C ARG A 139 8.64 -0.23 -6.78
N TRP A 140 9.72 0.38 -6.29
CA TRP A 140 9.78 1.04 -4.98
C TRP A 140 9.39 2.51 -5.13
N LYS A 141 8.41 2.94 -4.32
CA LYS A 141 7.63 4.15 -4.60
C LYS A 141 7.43 5.06 -3.41
N LEU A 142 8.01 4.76 -2.25
CA LEU A 142 7.76 5.52 -1.03
C LEU A 142 8.14 7.00 -1.17
N GLN A 143 7.18 7.85 -0.83
CA GLN A 143 7.28 9.31 -0.86
C GLN A 143 6.86 9.93 0.47
N VAL A 144 5.86 9.34 1.13
CA VAL A 144 5.27 9.89 2.36
C VAL A 144 5.34 8.86 3.47
N LEU A 145 5.99 9.20 4.57
CA LEU A 145 5.80 8.53 5.86
C LEU A 145 4.71 9.28 6.62
N ASP A 146 3.57 8.63 6.83
CA ASP A 146 2.46 9.22 7.55
C ASP A 146 2.41 8.74 9.00
N LEU A 147 2.62 9.68 9.92
CA LEU A 147 2.64 9.46 11.38
C LEU A 147 1.30 9.80 12.06
N ARG A 148 0.26 10.19 11.30
CA ARG A 148 -1.04 10.56 11.85
C ARG A 148 -1.81 9.32 12.32
N LYS A 149 -2.06 9.24 13.62
CA LYS A 149 -2.71 8.09 14.29
C LYS A 149 -4.11 7.72 13.77
N ASN A 150 -4.86 8.68 13.23
CA ASN A 150 -6.25 8.48 12.77
C ASN A 150 -6.40 8.53 11.24
N SER A 151 -5.30 8.49 10.49
CA SER A 151 -5.33 8.49 9.02
C SER A 151 -5.16 7.08 8.46
N HIS A 152 -5.63 6.84 7.23
CA HIS A 152 -5.35 5.63 6.45
C HIS A 152 -5.62 4.29 7.18
N GLN A 153 -6.58 4.24 8.11
CA GLN A 153 -6.97 3.00 8.80
C GLN A 153 -7.41 1.93 7.78
N ASP A 154 -8.12 2.35 6.73
CA ASP A 154 -8.59 1.47 5.67
C ASP A 154 -7.44 0.71 4.98
N PHE A 155 -6.26 1.31 4.86
CA PHE A 155 -5.08 0.66 4.28
C PHE A 155 -4.76 -0.63 5.01
N TRP A 156 -4.52 -0.54 6.32
CA TRP A 156 -4.23 -1.74 7.12
C TRP A 156 -5.44 -2.66 7.21
N THR A 157 -6.68 -2.17 7.27
CA THR A 157 -7.84 -3.10 7.29
C THR A 157 -7.96 -3.95 6.03
N VAL A 158 -7.69 -3.38 4.86
CA VAL A 158 -7.72 -4.07 3.57
C VAL A 158 -6.64 -5.16 3.52
N TRP A 159 -5.44 -4.85 4.01
CA TRP A 159 -4.30 -5.76 3.93
C TRP A 159 -4.19 -6.75 5.10
N SER A 160 -4.48 -6.30 6.32
CA SER A 160 -4.38 -7.06 7.56
C SER A 160 -5.60 -7.94 7.84
N GLY A 161 -6.74 -7.67 7.19
CA GLY A 161 -7.97 -8.44 7.39
C GLY A 161 -8.58 -8.35 8.79
N ASN A 162 -8.02 -7.51 9.67
CA ASN A 162 -8.46 -7.41 11.04
C ASN A 162 -9.78 -6.62 11.10
N ARG A 163 -10.88 -7.34 11.36
CA ARG A 163 -12.22 -6.80 11.63
C ARG A 163 -12.42 -6.43 13.11
N ALA A 164 -11.37 -6.39 13.93
CA ALA A 164 -11.53 -6.06 15.35
C ALA A 164 -12.08 -4.65 15.58
N SER A 165 -11.98 -3.71 14.62
CA SER A 165 -12.56 -2.37 14.76
C SER A 165 -14.06 -2.27 14.41
N LEU A 166 -14.73 -3.35 13.99
CA LEU A 166 -16.18 -3.34 13.79
C LEU A 166 -16.97 -3.74 15.04
N TYR A 167 -16.30 -4.12 16.12
CA TYR A 167 -16.92 -4.39 17.42
C TYR A 167 -16.65 -3.25 18.41
N SER A 168 -16.87 -2.02 17.99
CA SER A 168 -17.50 -1.08 18.92
C SER A 168 -19.00 -1.20 18.68
N PHE A 169 -19.63 -2.14 19.39
CA PHE A 169 -21.07 -2.11 19.62
C PHE A 169 -21.44 -0.67 20.01
N PRO A 170 -22.48 -0.04 19.43
CA PRO A 170 -23.12 1.04 20.16
C PRO A 170 -23.58 0.41 21.47
N GLU A 171 -23.04 0.93 22.57
CA GLU A 171 -23.49 0.62 23.92
C GLU A 171 -25.03 0.62 23.91
N PRO A 172 -25.71 -0.47 24.32
CA PRO A 172 -27.15 -0.40 24.51
C PRO A 172 -27.38 0.64 25.60
N GLU A 173 -27.93 1.78 25.17
CA GLU A 173 -28.40 2.88 26.00
C GLU A 173 -29.02 2.30 27.27
N ALA A 174 -28.38 2.59 28.40
CA ALA A 174 -28.74 2.07 29.70
C ALA A 174 -30.25 2.27 29.94
N ALA A 175 -30.98 1.15 30.04
CA ALA A 175 -32.36 1.17 30.46
C ALA A 175 -32.44 1.89 31.82
N GLN A 176 -33.07 3.07 31.80
CA GLN A 176 -33.27 3.89 32.97
C GLN A 176 -33.98 3.08 34.07
N PRO A 177 -33.54 3.16 35.34
CA PRO A 177 -34.27 2.55 36.43
C PRO A 177 -35.60 3.29 36.60
N MET A 178 -36.70 2.58 36.32
CA MET A 178 -38.05 3.06 36.59
C MET A 178 -38.18 3.35 38.09
N THR A 179 -38.39 4.62 38.44
CA THR A 179 -38.63 5.04 39.82
C THR A 179 -39.98 4.50 40.28
N LYS A 180 -39.96 3.49 41.16
CA LYS A 180 -41.15 3.07 41.91
C LYS A 180 -41.58 4.23 42.84
N LYS A 181 -42.67 4.91 42.48
CA LYS A 181 -43.39 5.80 43.40
C LYS A 181 -43.87 4.98 44.60
N ARG A 182 -43.39 5.33 45.79
CA ARG A 182 -43.99 4.90 47.06
C ARG A 182 -45.39 5.50 47.15
N LYS A 183 -46.40 4.65 47.33
CA LYS A 183 -47.74 5.05 47.74
C LYS A 183 -47.71 5.24 49.26
N VAL A 184 -47.80 6.49 49.70
CA VAL A 184 -48.14 6.84 51.08
C VAL A 184 -49.65 6.76 51.16
N ASP A 185 -50.15 5.69 51.76
CA ASP A 185 -51.52 5.67 52.25
C ASP A 185 -51.48 6.22 53.68
N GLY A 186 -51.86 7.49 53.81
CA GLY A 186 -52.27 8.05 55.09
C GLY A 186 -53.66 7.51 55.42
N LEU A 187 -53.80 6.89 56.57
CA LEU A 187 -55.10 6.66 57.18
C LEU A 187 -55.20 7.56 58.41
N SER A 188 -56.23 8.38 58.39
CA SER A 188 -56.80 9.09 59.53
C SER A 188 -57.41 8.12 60.55
#